data_AF-A0AAD3CNA6-F1
#
_entry.id   AF-A0AAD3CNA6-F1
#
_cell.length_a   1.000
_cell.length_b   1.000
_cell.length_c   1.000
_cell.angle_alpha   90.00
_cell.angle_beta   90.00
_cell.angle_gamma   90.00
#
_symmetry.space_group_name_H-M   'P 1'
#
loop_
_entity.id
_entity.type
_entity.pdbx_description
1 polymer ?
#
loop_
_entity_poly.entity_id
_entity_poly.type
_entity_poly.pdbx_seq_one_letter_code
_entity_poly.pdbx_strand_id
1 'polypeptide(L)'
;MFSTTPILFLAFLSVFILDVVSAFSNIPKASALSKRFSHRHSTKLLMENEPPLTKFLDGLSKTSMDNTKIQKNALVVTKYDIPDLGIFADQTYELQSIYLQGLKKDYTKEGEEDGQSSIIEKIELDELDLNNPSKMAEMKPGYTLYVSLYSSMYHDNDKFGGKAVVSTPEEVGLVSMKDEVADSILVALPILSFWLGTCYTFSSWYNDKYGGNFFDALFRT
;
A
#
# COMPACT_ATOMS: atom_id res chain seq x y z
N MET A 1 -7.73 16.53 -51.12
CA MET A 1 -8.12 17.22 -49.86
C MET A 1 -7.81 16.27 -48.71
N PHE A 2 -6.68 16.46 -48.04
CA PHE A 2 -6.32 15.67 -46.85
C PHE A 2 -6.84 16.40 -45.60
N SER A 3 -7.63 15.69 -44.80
CA SER A 3 -8.27 16.22 -43.59
C SER A 3 -7.21 16.57 -42.55
N THR A 4 -7.15 17.83 -42.14
CA THR A 4 -6.22 18.37 -41.13
C THR A 4 -6.63 18.05 -39.69
N THR A 5 -7.67 17.25 -39.50
CA THR A 5 -8.24 16.93 -38.18
C THR A 5 -7.37 16.09 -37.23
N PRO A 6 -6.42 15.21 -37.63
CA PRO A 6 -5.69 14.41 -36.65
C PRO A 6 -4.56 15.18 -35.93
N ILE A 7 -4.06 16.28 -36.51
CA ILE A 7 -2.94 17.05 -35.92
C ILE A 7 -3.42 17.93 -34.76
N LEU A 8 -4.65 18.45 -34.86
CA LEU A 8 -5.28 19.22 -33.78
C LEU A 8 -5.56 18.36 -32.54
N PHE A 9 -5.93 17.09 -32.72
CA PHE A 9 -6.23 16.21 -31.60
C PHE A 9 -4.98 15.86 -30.77
N LEU A 10 -3.83 15.63 -31.43
CA LEU A 10 -2.56 15.37 -30.75
C LEU A 10 -2.01 16.61 -30.02
N ALA A 11 -2.20 17.81 -30.58
CA ALA A 11 -1.80 19.06 -29.93
C ALA A 11 -2.68 19.38 -28.70
N PHE A 12 -3.98 19.06 -28.75
CA PHE A 12 -4.85 19.20 -27.58
C PHE A 12 -4.49 18.20 -26.47
N LEU A 13 -4.13 16.97 -26.83
CA LEU A 13 -3.77 15.95 -25.85
C LEU A 13 -2.50 16.33 -25.07
N SER A 14 -1.49 16.93 -25.73
CA SER A 14 -0.24 17.33 -25.06
C SER A 14 -0.42 18.54 -24.12
N VAL A 15 -1.24 19.52 -24.51
CA VAL A 15 -1.55 20.67 -23.65
C VAL A 15 -2.39 20.24 -22.46
N PHE A 16 -3.35 19.33 -22.65
CA PHE A 16 -4.18 18.81 -21.56
C PHE A 16 -3.35 18.02 -20.54
N ILE A 17 -2.36 17.25 -20.98
CA ILE A 17 -1.47 16.51 -20.07
C ILE A 17 -0.61 17.49 -19.24
N LEU A 18 -0.08 18.55 -19.84
CA LEU A 18 0.73 19.54 -19.11
C LEU A 18 -0.10 20.39 -18.13
N ASP A 19 -1.30 20.83 -18.51
CA ASP A 19 -2.16 21.64 -17.64
C ASP A 19 -2.77 20.81 -16.50
N VAL A 20 -3.07 19.53 -16.74
CA VAL A 20 -3.52 18.62 -15.67
C VAL A 20 -2.41 18.40 -14.64
N VAL A 21 -1.16 18.18 -15.07
CA VAL A 21 -0.02 18.05 -14.16
C VAL A 21 0.20 19.33 -13.34
N SER A 22 0.01 20.50 -13.94
CA SER A 22 0.09 21.80 -13.25
C SER A 22 -1.06 22.00 -12.25
N ALA A 23 -2.29 21.64 -12.59
CA ALA A 23 -3.48 21.81 -11.75
C ALA A 23 -3.46 20.91 -10.50
N PHE A 24 -2.86 19.73 -10.57
CA PHE A 24 -2.74 18.82 -9.41
C PHE A 24 -1.75 19.31 -8.34
N SER A 25 -0.91 20.31 -8.62
CA SER A 25 0.01 20.89 -7.63
C SER A 25 -0.70 21.78 -6.58
N ASN A 26 -1.97 22.13 -6.77
CA ASN A 26 -2.68 23.13 -5.96
C ASN A 26 -4.08 22.71 -5.43
N ILE A 27 -4.40 21.42 -5.37
CA ILE A 27 -5.74 20.99 -4.92
C ILE A 27 -5.81 20.87 -3.38
N PRO A 28 -6.70 21.61 -2.69
CA PRO A 28 -6.96 21.41 -1.27
C PRO A 28 -7.70 20.09 -1.00
N LYS A 29 -7.32 19.42 0.10
CA LYS A 29 -7.84 18.12 0.54
C LYS A 29 -9.37 18.10 0.62
N ALA A 30 -10.03 17.33 -0.25
CA ALA A 30 -11.44 17.00 -0.15
C ALA A 30 -11.60 15.52 0.23
N SER A 31 -12.53 15.26 1.16
CA SER A 31 -12.80 13.95 1.73
C SER A 31 -14.18 13.42 1.29
N ALA A 32 -14.27 12.08 1.30
CA ALA A 32 -15.46 11.22 1.31
C ALA A 32 -16.17 10.94 -0.03
N LEU A 33 -16.16 9.66 -0.44
CA LEU A 33 -17.35 8.80 -0.49
C LEU A 33 -16.98 7.36 -0.90
N SER A 34 -17.12 6.42 0.03
CA SER A 34 -17.02 4.96 -0.21
C SER A 34 -18.36 4.31 0.11
N LYS A 35 -18.90 3.51 -0.81
CA LYS A 35 -20.03 2.60 -0.54
C LYS A 35 -19.89 1.27 -1.29
N ARG A 36 -19.65 0.23 -0.47
CA ARG A 36 -20.17 -1.17 -0.52
C ARG A 36 -19.81 -2.08 -1.69
N PHE A 37 -19.21 -3.23 -1.36
CA PHE A 37 -19.93 -4.48 -1.07
C PHE A 37 -19.08 -5.40 -0.17
N SER A 38 -19.64 -5.93 0.93
CA SER A 38 -18.97 -6.88 1.82
C SER A 38 -19.96 -7.96 2.26
N HIS A 39 -19.63 -9.22 2.02
CA HIS A 39 -20.10 -10.33 2.83
C HIS A 39 -19.11 -10.52 4.00
N ARG A 40 -19.45 -10.03 5.19
CA ARG A 40 -18.69 -10.28 6.43
C ARG A 40 -19.57 -11.00 7.43
N HIS A 41 -19.06 -12.11 7.94
CA HIS A 41 -19.49 -12.70 9.20
C HIS A 41 -19.26 -11.69 10.33
N SER A 42 -20.25 -11.54 11.21
CA SER A 42 -20.21 -10.63 12.35
C SER A 42 -19.29 -11.19 13.45
N THR A 43 -18.05 -10.73 13.48
CA THR A 43 -17.20 -10.80 14.67
C THR A 43 -17.63 -9.70 15.65
N LYS A 44 -17.83 -10.06 16.92
CA LYS A 44 -18.05 -9.12 18.03
C LYS A 44 -16.81 -8.23 18.16
N LEU A 45 -16.88 -7.04 17.58
CA LEU A 45 -15.88 -5.99 17.72
C LEU A 45 -15.91 -5.44 19.14
N LEU A 46 -14.90 -5.78 19.94
CA LEU A 46 -14.47 -4.89 21.03
C LEU A 46 -14.03 -3.59 20.35
N MET A 47 -14.83 -2.54 20.50
CA MET A 47 -14.53 -1.22 19.93
C MET A 47 -13.31 -0.64 20.63
N GLU A 48 -12.15 -0.83 20.03
CA GLU A 48 -11.02 0.09 20.20
C GLU A 48 -11.48 1.45 19.66
N ASN A 49 -11.43 2.48 20.50
CA ASN A 49 -12.16 3.75 20.38
C ASN A 49 -11.74 4.69 19.21
N GLU A 50 -11.04 4.20 18.20
CA GLU A 50 -10.54 5.04 17.10
C GLU A 50 -11.27 4.76 15.79
N PRO A 51 -11.73 5.81 15.08
CA PRO A 51 -12.39 5.63 13.79
C PRO A 51 -11.43 4.96 12.79
N PRO A 52 -11.92 4.01 11.95
CA PRO A 52 -11.07 3.19 11.09
C PRO A 52 -10.20 4.00 10.13
N LEU A 53 -10.65 5.21 9.77
CA LEU A 53 -9.95 6.10 8.87
C LEU A 53 -8.76 6.81 9.53
N THR A 54 -8.81 7.11 10.84
CA THR A 54 -7.68 7.77 11.51
C THR A 54 -6.52 6.80 11.70
N LYS A 55 -6.80 5.56 12.13
CA LYS A 55 -5.77 4.50 12.20
C LYS A 55 -5.10 4.27 10.86
N PHE A 56 -5.87 4.29 9.79
CA PHE A 56 -5.37 4.15 8.43
C PHE A 56 -4.46 5.32 8.01
N LEU A 57 -4.92 6.56 8.22
CA LEU A 57 -4.14 7.76 7.90
C LEU A 57 -2.88 7.89 8.76
N ASP A 58 -2.96 7.51 10.04
CA ASP A 58 -1.80 7.47 10.92
C ASP A 58 -0.79 6.40 10.46
N GLY A 59 -1.26 5.20 10.10
CA GLY A 59 -0.41 4.15 9.52
C GLY A 59 0.27 4.60 8.23
N LEU A 60 -0.45 5.32 7.36
CA LEU A 60 0.12 5.93 6.15
C LEU A 60 1.12 7.05 6.49
N SER A 61 0.85 7.87 7.52
CA SER A 61 1.77 8.93 7.91
C SER A 61 3.11 8.40 8.44
N LYS A 62 3.09 7.22 9.06
CA LYS A 62 4.27 6.52 9.61
C LYS A 62 5.09 5.81 8.54
N THR A 63 4.53 5.56 7.35
CA THR A 63 5.36 5.15 6.22
C THR A 63 6.22 6.36 5.82
N SER A 64 7.55 6.21 5.82
CA SER A 64 8.48 7.30 5.49
C SER A 64 8.23 7.82 4.07
N MET A 65 8.67 9.05 3.76
CA MET A 65 8.68 9.56 2.37
C MET A 65 9.57 8.71 1.46
N ASP A 66 10.59 8.07 2.06
CA ASP A 66 11.41 7.09 1.36
C ASP A 66 10.64 5.77 1.28
N ASN A 67 10.09 5.45 0.10
CA ASN A 67 9.36 4.21 -0.15
C ASN A 67 10.22 2.94 0.05
N THR A 68 11.52 3.12 0.17
CA THR A 68 12.51 2.06 0.34
C THR A 68 12.65 1.62 1.80
N LYS A 69 12.28 2.47 2.76
CA LYS A 69 12.43 2.22 4.19
C LYS A 69 11.09 2.15 4.90
N ILE A 70 10.84 1.04 5.56
CA ILE A 70 9.60 0.78 6.29
C ILE A 70 9.91 0.74 7.78
N GLN A 71 9.23 1.58 8.55
CA GLN A 71 9.37 1.61 10.00
C GLN A 71 8.47 0.58 10.67
N LYS A 72 8.81 0.20 11.89
CA LYS A 72 7.92 -0.58 12.77
C LYS A 72 6.55 0.11 12.92
N ASN A 73 5.48 -0.68 13.00
CA ASN A 73 4.07 -0.29 13.03
C ASN A 73 3.57 0.44 11.77
N ALA A 74 4.31 0.34 10.65
CA ALA A 74 3.82 0.81 9.36
C ALA A 74 2.88 -0.22 8.72
N LEU A 75 2.02 0.27 7.81
CA LEU A 75 1.18 -0.56 6.97
C LEU A 75 1.95 -1.02 5.74
N VAL A 76 1.94 -2.32 5.49
CA VAL A 76 2.61 -2.97 4.36
C VAL A 76 1.62 -3.81 3.57
N VAL A 77 1.89 -3.99 2.28
CA VAL A 77 1.12 -4.85 1.39
C VAL A 77 1.97 -6.06 1.02
N THR A 78 1.35 -7.24 1.00
CA THR A 78 2.01 -8.50 0.70
C THR A 78 1.71 -8.92 -0.74
N LYS A 79 2.72 -9.34 -1.50
CA LYS A 79 2.56 -9.79 -2.90
C LYS A 79 2.17 -11.25 -3.04
N TYR A 80 2.58 -12.10 -2.09
CA TYR A 80 2.38 -13.54 -2.18
C TYR A 80 1.41 -14.04 -1.11
N ASP A 81 0.63 -15.06 -1.48
CA ASP A 81 -0.26 -15.77 -0.58
C ASP A 81 0.51 -16.82 0.24
N ILE A 82 0.33 -16.80 1.57
CA ILE A 82 0.78 -17.86 2.48
C ILE A 82 -0.39 -18.23 3.40
N PRO A 83 -1.35 -19.04 2.90
CA PRO A 83 -2.60 -19.31 3.62
C PRO A 83 -2.40 -20.00 4.98
N ASP A 84 -1.33 -20.78 5.13
CA ASP A 84 -1.00 -21.47 6.38
C ASP A 84 -0.78 -20.48 7.53
N LEU A 85 -0.15 -19.35 7.20
CA LEU A 85 0.14 -18.22 8.07
C LEU A 85 -0.99 -17.18 8.13
N GLY A 86 -2.08 -17.38 7.37
CA GLY A 86 -3.16 -16.40 7.25
C GLY A 86 -2.71 -15.11 6.56
N ILE A 87 -1.70 -15.21 5.68
CA ILE A 87 -1.22 -14.12 4.85
C ILE A 87 -1.80 -14.31 3.45
N PHE A 88 -2.38 -13.25 2.91
CA PHE A 88 -3.06 -13.20 1.63
C PHE A 88 -2.51 -12.03 0.81
N ALA A 89 -2.28 -12.25 -0.48
CA ALA A 89 -1.82 -11.28 -1.43
C ALA A 89 -2.77 -10.08 -1.54
N ASP A 90 -2.20 -8.91 -1.83
CA ASP A 90 -2.89 -7.63 -2.00
C ASP A 90 -3.68 -7.19 -0.76
N GLN A 91 -3.39 -7.77 0.41
CA GLN A 91 -3.97 -7.36 1.68
C GLN A 91 -2.98 -6.51 2.48
N THR A 92 -3.52 -5.63 3.31
CA THR A 92 -2.73 -4.76 4.18
C THR A 92 -2.50 -5.42 5.54
N TYR A 93 -1.25 -5.39 6.00
CA TYR A 93 -0.82 -5.87 7.31
C TYR A 93 -0.06 -4.77 8.04
N GLU A 94 -0.11 -4.81 9.37
CA GLU A 94 0.72 -4.00 10.25
C GLU A 94 2.03 -4.72 10.54
N LEU A 95 3.15 -4.05 10.28
CA LEU A 95 4.48 -4.57 10.56
C LEU A 95 4.82 -4.38 12.04
N GLN A 96 4.54 -5.36 12.89
CA GLN A 96 4.70 -5.22 14.34
C GLN A 96 6.17 -5.25 14.81
N SER A 97 7.02 -6.06 14.18
CA SER A 97 8.43 -6.12 14.56
C SER A 97 9.30 -6.58 13.41
N ILE A 98 10.50 -6.04 13.34
CA ILE A 98 11.57 -6.46 12.43
C ILE A 98 12.72 -6.94 13.31
N TYR A 99 13.27 -8.11 13.03
CA TYR A 99 14.40 -8.61 13.80
C TYR A 99 15.27 -9.57 13.00
N LEU A 100 16.54 -9.60 13.35
CA LEU A 100 17.50 -10.59 12.89
C LEU A 100 17.52 -11.74 13.89
N GLN A 101 17.46 -12.97 13.39
CA GLN A 101 17.62 -14.17 14.20
C GLN A 101 18.76 -15.00 13.63
N GLY A 102 19.70 -15.37 14.47
CA GLY A 102 20.89 -16.13 14.07
C GLY A 102 21.49 -16.89 15.22
N LEU A 103 22.39 -17.82 14.91
CA LEU A 103 23.16 -18.51 15.93
C LEU A 103 24.32 -17.61 16.35
N LYS A 104 24.43 -17.32 17.65
CA LYS A 104 25.57 -16.58 18.19
C LYS A 104 26.83 -17.43 18.05
N LYS A 105 27.60 -17.18 16.99
CA LYS A 105 28.97 -17.67 16.91
C LYS A 105 29.81 -16.74 17.75
N ASP A 106 30.13 -17.15 18.97
CA ASP A 106 31.17 -16.47 19.72
C ASP A 106 32.48 -16.66 18.96
N TYR A 107 32.92 -15.62 18.23
CA TYR A 107 34.22 -15.57 17.55
C TYR A 107 35.40 -15.56 18.53
N THR A 108 35.15 -15.85 19.80
CA THR A 108 36.13 -15.79 20.87
C THR A 108 36.55 -17.22 21.18
N LYS A 109 37.75 -17.57 20.70
CA LYS A 109 38.56 -18.78 20.94
C LYS A 109 38.52 -19.82 19.82
N GLU A 110 39.47 -19.67 18.91
CA GLU A 110 40.13 -20.79 18.26
C GLU A 110 40.63 -21.76 19.35
N GLY A 111 39.94 -22.89 19.58
CA GLY A 111 40.55 -23.99 20.34
C GLY A 111 39.68 -24.84 21.27
N GLU A 112 38.40 -24.55 21.50
CA GLU A 112 37.55 -25.42 22.34
C GLU A 112 36.31 -25.90 21.56
N GLU A 113 36.45 -27.08 20.94
CA GLU A 113 35.35 -27.91 20.44
C GLU A 113 34.59 -28.55 21.61
N ASP A 114 33.96 -27.76 22.47
CA ASP A 114 33.10 -28.32 23.51
C ASP A 114 31.69 -27.76 23.37
N GLY A 115 30.88 -28.45 22.54
CA GLY A 115 29.47 -28.77 22.73
C GLY A 115 28.48 -27.69 23.20
N GLN A 116 28.82 -26.40 23.16
CA GLN A 116 28.02 -25.35 23.77
C GLN A 116 26.84 -24.98 22.88
N SER A 117 25.68 -25.50 23.28
CA SER A 117 24.33 -24.96 23.11
C SER A 117 24.29 -23.68 22.26
N SER A 118 23.91 -23.84 21.00
CA SER A 118 23.72 -22.75 20.05
C SER A 118 22.58 -21.83 20.54
N ILE A 119 22.91 -20.81 21.32
CA ILE A 119 21.95 -19.81 21.80
C ILE A 119 21.50 -18.99 20.59
N ILE A 120 20.20 -18.99 20.33
CA ILE A 120 19.56 -18.18 19.29
C ILE A 120 19.55 -16.73 19.78
N GLU A 121 20.25 -15.84 19.09
CA GLU A 121 20.24 -14.40 19.37
C GLU A 121 19.19 -13.73 18.49
N LYS A 122 18.34 -12.89 19.11
CA LYS A 122 17.35 -12.05 18.43
C LYS A 122 17.78 -10.59 18.58
N ILE A 123 17.96 -9.90 17.47
CA ILE A 123 18.34 -8.48 17.43
C ILE A 123 17.19 -7.72 16.78
N GLU A 124 16.52 -6.86 17.55
CA GLU A 124 15.42 -6.05 17.04
C GLU A 124 15.94 -4.88 16.22
N LEU A 125 15.24 -4.57 15.13
CA LEU A 125 15.52 -3.46 14.23
C LEU A 125 14.32 -2.53 14.18
N ASP A 126 14.58 -1.23 14.07
CA ASP A 126 13.53 -0.21 14.00
C ASP A 126 13.00 0.00 12.56
N GLU A 127 13.85 -0.23 11.57
CA GLU A 127 13.58 0.02 10.16
C GLU A 127 13.97 -1.18 9.28
N LEU A 128 13.21 -1.36 8.19
CA LEU A 128 13.41 -2.37 7.16
C LEU A 128 13.73 -1.67 5.83
N ASP A 129 14.85 -2.01 5.19
CA ASP A 129 15.18 -1.53 3.83
C ASP A 129 14.76 -2.59 2.79
N LEU A 130 13.76 -2.25 1.97
CA LEU A 130 13.23 -3.14 0.92
C LEU A 130 14.16 -3.29 -0.29
N ASN A 131 15.00 -2.30 -0.58
CA ASN A 131 15.88 -2.34 -1.76
C ASN A 131 17.14 -3.15 -1.51
N ASN A 132 17.52 -3.34 -0.25
CA ASN A 132 18.71 -4.06 0.15
C ASN A 132 18.49 -4.88 1.43
N PRO A 133 17.57 -5.86 1.41
CA PRO A 133 17.37 -6.75 2.55
C PRO A 133 18.66 -7.50 2.90
N SER A 134 19.46 -7.83 1.88
CA SER A 134 20.74 -8.51 2.03
C SER A 134 21.80 -7.68 2.77
N LYS A 135 21.84 -6.34 2.60
CA LYS A 135 22.81 -5.51 3.35
C LYS A 135 22.56 -5.53 4.85
N MET A 136 21.31 -5.69 5.28
CA MET A 136 20.98 -5.86 6.70
C MET A 136 21.47 -7.21 7.23
N ALA A 137 21.37 -8.28 6.42
CA ALA A 137 21.92 -9.58 6.76
C ALA A 137 23.47 -9.60 6.70
N GLU A 138 24.08 -8.82 5.81
CA GLU A 138 25.54 -8.64 5.71
C GLU A 138 26.12 -7.95 6.95
N MET A 139 25.33 -7.14 7.66
CA MET A 139 25.79 -6.47 8.89
C MET A 139 26.20 -7.47 9.98
N LYS A 140 25.62 -8.69 9.99
CA LYS A 140 26.05 -9.81 10.84
C LYS A 140 25.92 -11.14 10.07
N PRO A 141 27.02 -11.73 9.57
CA PRO A 141 26.95 -12.98 8.81
C PRO A 141 26.35 -14.11 9.65
N GLY A 142 25.42 -14.86 9.07
CA GLY A 142 24.74 -15.98 9.73
C GLY A 142 23.43 -15.62 10.44
N TYR A 143 22.93 -14.40 10.25
CA TYR A 143 21.61 -13.98 10.70
C TYR A 143 20.63 -13.95 9.53
N THR A 144 19.39 -14.36 9.79
CA THR A 144 18.27 -14.28 8.86
C THR A 144 17.30 -13.20 9.33
N LEU A 145 16.80 -12.41 8.39
CA LEU A 145 15.85 -11.33 8.64
C LEU A 145 14.43 -11.88 8.69
N TYR A 146 13.76 -11.61 9.82
CA TYR A 146 12.37 -11.96 10.04
C TYR A 146 11.54 -10.71 10.30
N VAL A 147 10.30 -10.78 9.86
CA VAL A 147 9.28 -9.77 10.07
C VAL A 147 8.07 -10.41 10.74
N SER A 148 7.43 -9.66 11.61
CA SER A 148 6.19 -10.06 12.25
C SER A 148 5.06 -9.21 11.69
N LEU A 149 4.11 -9.86 11.02
CA LEU A 149 2.99 -9.23 10.33
C LEU A 149 1.69 -9.52 11.07
N TYR A 150 0.88 -8.50 11.25
CA TYR A 150 -0.41 -8.59 11.92
C TYR A 150 -1.54 -8.06 11.07
N SER A 151 -2.66 -8.77 11.02
CA SER A 151 -3.91 -8.24 10.49
C SER A 151 -5.05 -8.66 11.39
N SER A 152 -5.77 -7.69 11.97
CA SER A 152 -6.96 -7.97 12.78
C SER A 152 -8.03 -8.75 12.03
N MET A 153 -8.06 -8.65 10.70
CA MET A 153 -9.02 -9.41 9.90
C MET A 153 -8.69 -10.91 9.81
N TYR A 154 -7.41 -11.28 9.84
CA TYR A 154 -6.95 -12.65 9.60
C TYR A 154 -6.33 -13.34 10.82
N HIS A 155 -5.89 -12.57 11.82
CA HIS A 155 -5.21 -13.06 13.01
C HIS A 155 -6.04 -12.97 14.29
N ASP A 156 -7.15 -12.21 14.32
CA ASP A 156 -8.15 -12.23 15.41
C ASP A 156 -9.13 -13.41 15.28
N ASN A 157 -8.59 -14.62 15.19
CA ASN A 157 -9.37 -15.86 15.21
C ASN A 157 -8.77 -16.85 16.20
N ASP A 158 -9.51 -17.91 16.52
CA ASP A 158 -9.06 -18.93 17.48
C ASP A 158 -7.79 -19.66 17.02
N LYS A 159 -7.48 -19.65 15.71
CA LYS A 159 -6.28 -20.30 15.14
C LYS A 159 -5.01 -19.55 15.51
N PHE A 160 -5.01 -18.21 15.43
CA PHE A 160 -3.82 -17.39 15.67
C PHE A 160 -3.85 -16.69 17.04
N GLY A 161 -5.02 -16.60 17.68
CA GLY A 161 -5.18 -16.04 19.03
C GLY A 161 -4.79 -14.56 19.13
N GLY A 162 -4.99 -13.78 18.06
CA GLY A 162 -4.64 -12.36 18.01
C GLY A 162 -3.13 -12.10 17.98
N LYS A 163 -2.32 -13.10 17.56
CA LYS A 163 -0.86 -12.96 17.49
C LYS A 163 -0.40 -12.67 16.07
N ALA A 164 0.60 -11.80 15.97
CA ALA A 164 1.31 -11.55 14.73
C ALA A 164 2.09 -12.80 14.30
N VAL A 165 2.18 -12.97 12.98
CA VAL A 165 2.80 -14.13 12.36
C VAL A 165 4.17 -13.77 11.83
N VAL A 166 5.14 -14.64 12.08
CA VAL A 166 6.54 -14.45 11.70
C VAL A 166 6.79 -15.06 10.33
N SER A 167 7.42 -14.30 9.45
CA SER A 167 7.80 -14.74 8.11
C SER A 167 9.06 -14.00 7.63
N THR A 168 9.60 -14.42 6.48
CA THR A 168 10.70 -13.69 5.84
C THR A 168 10.15 -12.66 4.83
N PRO A 169 10.77 -11.47 4.69
CA PRO A 169 10.31 -10.46 3.74
C PRO A 169 10.25 -10.94 2.28
N GLU A 170 11.19 -11.82 1.91
CA GLU A 170 11.31 -12.38 0.55
C GLU A 170 10.17 -13.36 0.23
N GLU A 171 9.77 -14.18 1.21
CA GLU A 171 8.69 -15.16 1.06
C GLU A 171 7.32 -14.48 0.91
N VAL A 172 7.10 -13.39 1.64
CA VAL A 172 5.83 -12.64 1.60
C VAL A 172 5.79 -11.64 0.44
N GLY A 173 6.94 -11.16 -0.01
CA GLY A 173 7.05 -10.10 -1.01
C GLY A 173 6.46 -8.80 -0.50
N LEU A 174 7.12 -8.18 0.49
CA LEU A 174 6.64 -6.93 1.07
C LEU A 174 6.78 -5.74 0.11
N VAL A 175 5.73 -4.92 0.05
CA VAL A 175 5.71 -3.66 -0.69
C VAL A 175 5.17 -2.54 0.19
N SER A 176 5.72 -1.34 0.00
CA SER A 176 5.20 -0.14 0.63
C SER A 176 3.79 0.17 0.11
N MET A 177 2.86 0.42 1.02
CA MET A 177 1.49 0.81 0.65
C MET A 177 1.45 2.06 -0.24
N LYS A 178 2.43 2.96 -0.09
CA LYS A 178 2.52 4.18 -0.90
C LYS A 178 2.78 3.88 -2.37
N ASP A 179 3.62 2.91 -2.69
CA ASP A 179 3.93 2.55 -4.06
C ASP A 179 2.68 1.99 -4.76
N GLU A 180 1.95 1.11 -4.10
CA GLU A 180 0.70 0.53 -4.60
C GLU A 180 -0.39 1.60 -4.80
N VAL A 181 -0.50 2.56 -3.87
CA VAL A 181 -1.43 3.69 -4.00
C VAL A 181 -1.02 4.62 -5.15
N ALA A 182 0.26 4.91 -5.30
CA ALA A 182 0.76 5.75 -6.38
C ALA A 182 0.52 5.11 -7.75
N ASP A 183 0.78 3.81 -7.88
CA ASP A 183 0.51 3.06 -9.11
C ASP A 183 -1.00 3.04 -9.42
N SER A 184 -1.83 2.79 -8.41
CA SER A 184 -3.29 2.86 -8.54
C SER A 184 -3.78 4.23 -9.02
N ILE A 185 -3.22 5.32 -8.51
CA ILE A 185 -3.55 6.69 -8.95
C ILE A 185 -3.10 6.92 -10.39
N LEU A 186 -1.90 6.46 -10.74
CA LEU A 186 -1.35 6.60 -12.09
C LEU A 186 -2.21 5.89 -13.13
N VAL A 187 -2.75 4.71 -12.79
CA VAL A 187 -3.70 3.97 -13.64
C VAL A 187 -5.10 4.61 -13.64
N ALA A 188 -5.57 5.13 -12.51
CA ALA A 188 -6.91 5.73 -12.40
C ALA A 188 -7.02 7.09 -13.13
N LEU A 189 -5.94 7.88 -13.15
CA LEU A 189 -5.93 9.24 -13.71
C LEU A 189 -6.36 9.31 -15.19
N PRO A 190 -5.84 8.48 -16.12
CA PRO A 190 -6.27 8.46 -17.51
C PRO A 190 -7.75 8.12 -17.67
N ILE A 191 -8.22 7.12 -16.93
CA ILE A 191 -9.62 6.67 -16.98
C ILE A 191 -10.54 7.79 -16.49
N LEU A 192 -10.20 8.40 -15.34
CA LEU A 192 -10.94 9.52 -14.79
C LEU A 192 -10.97 10.71 -15.77
N SER A 193 -9.83 11.05 -16.37
CA SER A 193 -9.71 12.16 -17.32
C SER A 193 -10.57 11.93 -18.57
N PHE A 194 -10.60 10.69 -19.08
CA PHE A 194 -11.45 10.30 -20.21
C PHE A 194 -12.93 10.52 -19.89
N TRP A 195 -13.40 10.08 -18.72
CA TRP A 195 -14.79 10.25 -18.32
C TRP A 195 -15.15 11.71 -18.06
N LEU A 196 -14.27 12.48 -17.40
CA LEU A 196 -14.48 13.92 -17.20
C LEU A 196 -14.57 14.68 -18.53
N GLY A 197 -13.72 14.35 -19.50
CA GLY A 197 -13.79 14.90 -20.85
C GLY A 197 -15.09 14.54 -21.56
N THR A 198 -15.56 13.30 -21.42
CA THR A 198 -16.85 12.86 -21.98
C THR A 198 -18.02 13.61 -21.36
N CYS A 199 -18.06 13.74 -20.03
CA CYS A 199 -19.08 14.51 -19.33
C CYS A 199 -19.05 15.99 -19.72
N TYR A 200 -17.85 16.58 -19.85
CA TYR A 200 -17.68 17.97 -20.25
C TYR A 200 -18.18 18.21 -21.68
N THR A 201 -17.77 17.39 -22.63
CA THR A 201 -18.21 17.49 -24.04
C THR A 201 -19.72 17.29 -24.19
N PHE A 202 -20.29 16.32 -23.49
CA PHE A 202 -21.74 16.12 -23.44
C PHE A 202 -22.46 17.34 -22.85
N SER A 203 -21.98 17.85 -21.71
CA SER A 203 -22.58 19.01 -21.05
C SER A 203 -22.54 20.25 -21.93
N SER A 204 -21.42 20.50 -22.62
CA SER A 204 -21.30 21.62 -23.57
C SER A 204 -22.29 21.47 -24.73
N TRP A 205 -22.30 20.30 -25.37
CA TRP A 205 -23.19 20.04 -26.51
C TRP A 205 -24.68 20.13 -26.14
N TYR A 206 -25.06 19.64 -24.96
CA TYR A 206 -26.43 19.72 -24.47
C TYR A 206 -26.84 21.18 -24.20
N ASN A 207 -25.97 21.95 -23.55
CA ASN A 207 -26.22 23.37 -23.28
C ASN A 207 -26.41 24.16 -24.58
N ASP A 208 -25.53 23.94 -25.57
CA ASP A 208 -25.63 24.60 -26.88
C ASP A 208 -26.95 24.28 -27.61
N LYS A 209 -27.47 23.05 -27.45
CA LYS A 209 -28.67 22.59 -28.18
C LYS A 209 -29.98 22.92 -27.48
N TYR A 210 -30.02 22.86 -26.15
CA TYR A 210 -31.27 22.95 -25.39
C TYR A 210 -31.33 24.16 -24.43
N GLY A 211 -30.21 24.89 -24.25
CA GLY A 211 -30.12 26.04 -23.35
C GLY A 211 -30.31 25.71 -21.86
N GLY A 212 -30.21 24.43 -21.49
CA GLY A 212 -30.41 23.92 -20.13
C GLY A 212 -29.10 23.38 -19.52
N ASN A 213 -29.06 23.29 -18.18
CA ASN A 213 -27.92 22.74 -17.46
C ASN A 213 -27.92 21.21 -17.46
N PHE A 214 -26.78 20.59 -17.12
CA PHE A 214 -26.65 19.13 -17.01
C PHE A 214 -27.73 18.47 -16.13
N PHE A 215 -28.08 19.11 -15.01
CA PHE A 215 -29.15 18.62 -14.12
C PHE A 215 -30.54 18.65 -14.77
N ASP A 216 -30.80 19.60 -15.66
CA ASP A 216 -32.04 19.63 -16.43
C ASP A 216 -32.13 18.40 -17.34
N ALA A 217 -31.03 17.99 -17.97
CA ALA A 217 -30.98 16.76 -18.78
C ALA A 217 -31.28 15.48 -17.98
N LEU A 218 -30.94 15.45 -16.70
CA LEU A 218 -31.01 14.25 -15.86
C LEU A 218 -32.39 14.04 -15.20
N PHE A 219 -33.15 15.12 -15.02
CA PHE A 219 -34.44 15.10 -14.30
C PHE A 219 -35.65 15.50 -15.16
N ARG A 220 -35.48 15.67 -16.47
CA ARG A 220 -36.57 16.07 -17.39
C ARG A 220 -37.60 14.99 -17.74
N THR A 221 -37.58 13.85 -17.04
CA THR A 221 -38.57 12.77 -17.18
C THR A 221 -39.93 13.16 -16.63
#